data_AF-A0A1I4CL78-F1
#
_entry.id   AF-A0A1I4CL78-F1
#
_cell.length_a   1.000
_cell.length_b   1.000
_cell.length_c   1.000
_cell.angle_alpha   90.00
_cell.angle_beta   90.00
_cell.angle_gamma   90.00
#
_symmetry.space_group_name_H-M   'P 1'
#
loop_
_entity.id
_entity.type
_entity.pdbx_description
1 polymer ?
#
loop_
_entity_poly.entity_id
_entity_poly.type
_entity_poly.pdbx_seq_one_letter_code
_entity_poly.pdbx_strand_id
1 'polypeptide(L)'
;MTAVRAALGVVGGALLAVGGWLLLFATREGTPPRVAVWLAGAVLAHDLLLAPLVLLAGWALGRLPARPVWRGGLVVAGCLTLVALPVMLRPGPYHTSLLPLDYERSWLLAVSATALVTASIAAAGAAARRLRKKRP
;
A
#
# COMPACT_ATOMS: atom_id res chain seq x y z
N MET A 1 17.53 -21.65 -11.37
CA MET A 1 17.27 -20.25 -10.93
C MET A 1 18.30 -19.34 -11.58
N THR A 2 17.93 -18.16 -12.08
CA THR A 2 18.92 -17.24 -12.67
C THR A 2 19.85 -16.70 -11.57
N ALA A 3 21.14 -16.54 -11.85
CA ALA A 3 22.14 -16.06 -10.89
C ALA A 3 21.72 -14.73 -10.24
N VAL A 4 21.08 -13.83 -11.01
CA VAL A 4 20.51 -12.57 -10.54
C VAL A 4 19.43 -12.78 -9.47
N ARG A 5 18.51 -13.74 -9.66
CA ARG A 5 17.47 -14.02 -8.67
C ARG A 5 18.06 -14.58 -7.37
N ALA A 6 19.07 -15.44 -7.48
CA ALA A 6 19.77 -15.97 -6.31
C ALA A 6 20.50 -14.86 -5.55
N ALA A 7 21.23 -14.00 -6.27
CA ALA A 7 21.92 -12.86 -5.67
C ALA A 7 20.95 -11.91 -4.94
N LEU A 8 19.83 -11.53 -5.59
CA LEU A 8 18.80 -10.71 -4.96
C LEU A 8 18.20 -11.38 -3.72
N GLY A 9 17.96 -12.69 -3.76
CA GLY A 9 17.47 -13.45 -2.62
C GLY A 9 18.44 -13.45 -1.45
N VAL A 10 19.74 -13.67 -1.71
CA VAL A 10 20.79 -13.65 -0.69
C VAL A 10 20.94 -12.26 -0.08
N VAL A 11 21.01 -11.22 -0.91
CA VAL A 11 21.12 -9.83 -0.43
C VAL A 11 19.91 -9.44 0.40
N GLY A 12 18.69 -9.75 -0.07
CA GLY A 12 17.46 -9.48 0.68
C GLY A 12 17.42 -10.22 2.01
N GLY A 13 17.79 -11.50 2.02
CA GLY A 13 17.88 -12.31 3.23
C GLY A 13 18.90 -11.75 4.24
N ALA A 14 20.07 -11.33 3.77
CA ALA A 14 21.10 -10.72 4.62
C ALA A 14 20.60 -9.41 5.25
N LEU A 15 19.93 -8.56 4.48
CA LEU A 15 19.33 -7.32 4.99
C LEU A 15 18.24 -7.59 6.04
N LEU A 16 17.38 -8.58 5.81
CA LEU A 16 16.37 -9.00 6.79
C LEU A 16 17.02 -9.51 8.09
N ALA A 17 18.09 -10.32 7.99
CA ALA A 17 18.81 -10.82 9.14
C ALA A 17 19.45 -9.68 9.96
N VAL A 18 20.08 -8.72 9.29
CA VAL A 18 20.64 -7.52 9.93
C VAL A 18 19.55 -6.70 10.60
N GLY A 19 18.41 -6.48 9.92
CA GLY A 19 17.27 -5.77 10.50
C GLY A 19 16.69 -6.47 11.73
N GLY A 20 16.57 -7.80 11.69
CA GLY A 20 16.14 -8.62 12.81
C GLY A 20 17.12 -8.57 13.99
N TRP A 21 18.42 -8.66 13.72
CA TRP A 21 19.47 -8.51 14.74
C TRP A 21 19.40 -7.15 15.44
N LEU A 22 19.32 -6.07 14.66
CA LEU A 22 19.18 -4.72 15.20
C LEU A 22 17.91 -4.56 16.02
N LEU A 23 16.78 -5.12 15.56
CA LEU A 23 15.54 -5.08 16.31
C LEU A 23 15.67 -5.77 17.67
N LEU A 24 16.32 -6.93 17.73
CA LEU A 24 16.44 -7.71 18.95
C LEU A 24 17.46 -7.14 19.94
N PHE A 25 18.58 -6.60 19.45
CA PHE A 25 19.74 -6.27 20.30
C PHE A 25 20.10 -4.79 20.35
N ALA A 26 19.58 -3.97 19.43
CA ALA A 26 19.92 -2.55 19.32
C ALA A 26 18.70 -1.61 19.51
N THR A 27 17.59 -2.12 20.03
CA THR A 27 16.41 -1.30 20.36
C THR A 27 16.08 -1.33 21.86
N ARG A 28 15.17 -0.45 22.28
CA ARG A 28 14.72 -0.36 23.68
C ARG A 28 13.94 -1.61 24.08
N GLU A 29 13.97 -1.94 25.36
CA GLU A 29 13.19 -3.05 25.91
C GLU A 29 11.70 -2.94 25.55
N GLY A 30 11.11 -4.07 25.16
CA GLY A 30 9.72 -4.14 24.73
C GLY A 30 9.43 -3.58 23.32
N THR A 31 10.44 -3.19 22.54
CA THR A 31 10.25 -2.83 21.11
C THR A 31 9.94 -4.05 20.23
N PRO A 32 10.66 -5.20 20.32
CA PRO A 32 10.38 -6.37 19.49
C PRO A 32 8.93 -6.88 19.56
N PRO A 33 8.32 -7.11 20.75
CA PRO A 33 6.93 -7.57 20.81
C PRO A 33 5.93 -6.53 20.26
N ARG A 34 6.21 -5.23 20.41
CA ARG A 34 5.37 -4.17 19.80
C ARG A 34 5.43 -4.20 18.28
N VAL A 35 6.62 -4.38 17.70
CA VAL A 35 6.79 -4.54 16.25
C VAL A 35 6.09 -5.80 15.76
N ALA A 36 6.18 -6.91 16.50
CA ALA A 36 5.48 -8.15 16.16
C ALA A 36 3.96 -7.98 16.14
N VAL A 37 3.38 -7.32 17.15
CA VAL A 37 1.94 -7.01 17.19
C VAL A 37 1.56 -6.09 16.03
N TRP A 38 2.38 -5.10 15.70
CA TRP A 38 2.14 -4.21 14.57
C TRP A 38 2.16 -4.96 13.23
N LEU A 39 3.15 -5.83 13.01
CA LEU A 39 3.25 -6.65 11.80
C LEU A 39 2.06 -7.59 11.67
N ALA A 40 1.69 -8.28 12.75
CA ALA A 40 0.53 -9.17 12.78
C ALA A 40 -0.76 -8.39 12.50
N GLY A 41 -0.95 -7.23 13.14
CA GLY A 41 -2.09 -6.36 12.90
C GLY A 41 -2.17 -5.87 11.45
N ALA A 42 -1.04 -5.50 10.84
CA ALA A 42 -0.98 -5.08 9.45
C ALA A 42 -1.36 -6.20 8.47
N VAL A 43 -0.85 -7.43 8.70
CA VAL A 43 -1.20 -8.61 7.88
C VAL A 43 -2.68 -8.93 8.02
N LEU A 44 -3.22 -8.97 9.25
CA LEU A 44 -4.63 -9.24 9.48
C LEU A 44 -5.51 -8.16 8.86
N ALA A 45 -5.17 -6.89 9.00
CA ALA A 45 -5.91 -5.79 8.35
C ALA A 45 -5.85 -5.90 6.82
N HIS A 46 -4.72 -6.33 6.25
CA HIS A 46 -4.61 -6.55 4.83
C HIS A 46 -5.51 -7.71 4.36
N ASP A 47 -5.37 -8.88 4.97
CA ASP A 47 -6.01 -10.11 4.51
C ASP A 47 -7.51 -10.17 4.84
N LEU A 48 -7.92 -9.63 5.99
CA LEU A 48 -9.30 -9.70 6.46
C LEU A 48 -10.16 -8.49 6.08
N LEU A 49 -9.54 -7.34 5.80
CA LEU A 49 -10.28 -6.12 5.47
C LEU A 49 -9.93 -5.63 4.07
N LEU A 50 -8.66 -5.37 3.79
CA LEU A 50 -8.28 -4.73 2.52
C LEU A 50 -8.54 -5.62 1.31
N ALA A 51 -8.05 -6.86 1.32
CA ALA A 51 -8.23 -7.79 0.22
C ALA A 51 -9.72 -8.07 -0.07
N PRO A 52 -10.58 -8.35 0.92
CA PRO A 52 -12.01 -8.49 0.70
C PRO A 52 -12.68 -7.23 0.14
N LEU A 53 -12.34 -6.03 0.66
CA LEU A 53 -12.90 -4.78 0.15
C LEU A 53 -12.47 -4.50 -1.30
N VAL A 54 -11.21 -4.76 -1.65
CA VAL A 54 -10.73 -4.65 -3.04
C VAL A 54 -11.46 -5.62 -3.95
N LEU A 55 -11.69 -6.86 -3.49
CA LEU A 55 -12.41 -7.86 -4.26
C LEU A 55 -13.89 -7.49 -4.44
N LEU A 56 -14.56 -7.04 -3.39
CA LEU A 56 -15.94 -6.55 -3.39
C LEU A 56 -16.09 -5.34 -4.31
N ALA A 57 -15.20 -4.35 -4.19
CA ALA A 57 -15.19 -3.19 -5.07
C ALA A 57 -14.93 -3.62 -6.53
N GLY A 58 -13.97 -4.51 -6.79
CA GLY A 58 -13.73 -5.07 -8.12
C GLY A 58 -14.87 -5.96 -8.66
N TRP A 59 -15.75 -6.47 -7.80
CA TRP A 59 -16.99 -7.16 -8.16
C TRP A 59 -18.10 -6.16 -8.48
N ALA A 60 -18.33 -5.17 -7.62
CA ALA A 60 -19.32 -4.11 -7.81
C ALA A 60 -19.02 -3.26 -9.06
N LEU A 61 -17.75 -2.91 -9.26
CA LEU A 61 -17.22 -2.23 -10.45
C LEU A 61 -17.04 -3.21 -11.63
N GLY A 62 -17.39 -4.48 -11.49
CA GLY A 62 -17.13 -5.53 -12.49
C GLY A 62 -17.85 -5.31 -13.82
N ARG A 63 -18.89 -4.46 -13.85
CA ARG A 63 -19.59 -4.04 -15.07
C ARG A 63 -18.91 -2.87 -15.79
N LEU A 64 -17.91 -2.23 -15.17
CA LEU A 64 -17.19 -1.11 -15.78
C LEU A 64 -16.02 -1.60 -16.63
N PRO A 65 -15.75 -0.93 -17.76
CA PRO A 65 -14.54 -1.17 -18.53
C PRO A 65 -13.28 -0.85 -17.70
N ALA A 66 -12.16 -1.50 -18.01
CA ALA A 66 -10.86 -1.33 -17.33
C ALA A 66 -10.78 -1.85 -15.88
N ARG A 67 -11.52 -2.91 -15.54
CA ARG A 67 -11.47 -3.63 -14.25
C ARG A 67 -10.09 -3.83 -13.60
N PRO A 68 -9.02 -4.28 -14.30
CA PRO A 68 -7.71 -4.46 -13.66
C PRO A 68 -7.11 -3.13 -13.16
N VAL A 69 -7.41 -2.01 -13.83
CA VAL A 69 -6.93 -0.67 -13.44
C VAL A 69 -7.58 -0.25 -12.12
N TRP A 70 -8.91 -0.38 -12.02
CA TRP A 70 -9.65 -0.05 -10.81
C TRP A 70 -9.20 -0.88 -9.61
N ARG A 71 -8.96 -2.17 -9.81
CA ARG A 71 -8.41 -3.06 -8.77
C ARG A 71 -7.03 -2.60 -8.31
N GLY A 72 -6.13 -2.29 -9.23
CA GLY A 72 -4.80 -1.77 -8.90
C GLY A 72 -4.87 -0.48 -8.09
N GLY A 73 -5.70 0.48 -8.52
CA GLY A 73 -5.90 1.75 -7.81
C GLY A 73 -6.42 1.58 -6.38
N LEU A 74 -7.38 0.67 -6.19
CA LEU A 74 -7.94 0.36 -4.87
C LEU A 74 -6.93 -0.31 -3.94
N VAL A 75 -6.10 -1.23 -4.46
CA VAL A 75 -5.01 -1.85 -3.68
C VAL A 75 -4.02 -0.78 -3.22
N VAL A 76 -3.59 0.11 -4.12
CA VAL A 76 -2.63 1.17 -3.79
C VAL A 76 -3.20 2.13 -2.76
N ALA A 77 -4.41 2.64 -2.98
CA ALA A 77 -5.08 3.54 -2.03
C ALA A 77 -5.30 2.88 -0.66
N GLY A 78 -5.65 1.60 -0.67
CA GLY A 78 -5.78 0.76 0.51
C GLY A 78 -4.50 0.62 1.32
N CYS A 79 -3.39 0.26 0.65
CA CYS A 79 -2.08 0.13 1.28
C CYS A 79 -1.59 1.49 1.84
N LEU A 80 -1.77 2.59 1.10
CA LEU A 80 -1.46 3.94 1.60
C LEU A 80 -2.22 4.24 2.88
N THR A 81 -3.48 3.84 2.95
CA THR A 81 -4.33 4.04 4.13
C THR A 81 -3.88 3.18 5.31
N LEU A 82 -3.56 1.90 5.10
CA LEU A 82 -3.04 1.02 6.16
C LEU A 82 -1.71 1.51 6.75
N VAL A 83 -0.86 2.14 5.93
CA VAL A 83 0.43 2.71 6.38
C VAL A 83 0.22 4.04 7.11
N ALA A 84 -0.75 4.86 6.69
CA ALA A 84 -1.05 6.15 7.31
C ALA A 84 -1.81 6.01 8.64
N LEU A 85 -2.69 5.02 8.75
CA LEU A 85 -3.59 4.84 9.90
C LEU A 85 -2.88 4.85 11.27
N PRO A 86 -1.77 4.11 11.47
CA PRO A 86 -1.10 4.05 12.76
C PRO A 86 -0.56 5.41 13.21
N VAL A 87 -0.16 6.27 12.27
CA VAL A 87 0.34 7.62 12.57
C VAL A 87 -0.82 8.54 12.92
N MET A 88 -1.92 8.46 12.17
CA MET A 88 -3.12 9.28 12.40
C MET A 88 -3.84 8.90 13.71
N LEU A 89 -3.88 7.61 14.06
CA LEU A 89 -4.57 7.09 15.24
C LEU A 89 -3.68 7.01 16.47
N ARG A 90 -2.40 7.39 16.39
CA ARG A 90 -1.46 7.28 17.52
C ARG A 90 -1.92 8.19 18.67
N PRO A 91 -2.25 7.65 19.85
CA PRO A 91 -2.52 8.47 21.01
C PRO A 91 -1.20 8.98 21.60
N GLY A 92 -1.06 10.29 21.77
CA GLY A 92 0.08 10.91 22.43
C GLY A 92 0.41 12.31 21.90
N PRO A 93 1.21 13.10 22.63
CA PRO A 93 1.50 14.49 22.26
C PRO A 93 2.26 14.56 20.94
N TYR A 94 1.85 15.47 20.05
CA TYR A 94 2.58 15.82 18.84
C TYR A 94 3.95 16.38 19.22
N HIS A 95 5.02 15.76 18.73
CA HIS A 95 6.38 16.20 19.04
C HIS A 95 6.75 17.33 18.08
N THR A 96 7.15 18.49 18.60
CA THR A 96 7.53 19.71 17.86
C THR A 96 8.76 19.53 16.96
N SER A 97 9.50 18.42 17.11
CA SER A 97 10.65 18.04 16.27
C SER A 97 10.29 17.15 15.07
N LEU A 98 9.03 16.72 14.95
CA LEU A 98 8.49 16.20 13.70
C LEU A 98 8.14 17.40 12.82
N LEU A 99 8.39 17.31 11.51
CA LEU A 99 7.89 18.31 10.56
C LEU A 99 6.42 18.60 10.91
N PRO A 100 5.99 19.88 11.03
CA PRO A 100 4.57 20.22 11.16
C PRO A 100 3.87 19.89 9.84
N LEU A 101 3.69 18.59 9.62
CA LEU A 101 3.11 18.02 8.43
C LEU A 101 1.73 17.54 8.83
N ASP A 102 0.74 18.17 8.22
CA ASP A 102 -0.63 17.75 8.33
C ASP A 102 -0.78 16.38 7.62
N TYR A 103 -0.62 15.32 8.41
CA TYR A 103 -0.65 13.94 7.93
C TYR A 103 -1.98 13.59 7.28
N GLU A 104 -3.08 14.20 7.73
CA GLU A 104 -4.41 14.02 7.12
C GLU A 104 -4.43 14.62 5.72
N ARG A 105 -3.92 15.84 5.58
CA ARG A 105 -3.78 16.50 4.28
C ARG A 105 -2.87 15.72 3.33
N SER A 106 -1.71 15.26 3.80
CA SER A 106 -0.78 14.47 2.98
C SER A 106 -1.39 13.13 2.56
N TRP A 107 -2.12 12.45 3.44
CA TRP A 107 -2.83 11.21 3.12
C TRP A 107 -3.93 11.46 2.08
N LEU A 108 -4.77 12.49 2.28
CA LEU A 108 -5.82 12.88 1.33
C LEU A 108 -5.24 13.19 -0.05
N LEU A 109 -4.13 13.92 -0.12
CA LEU A 109 -3.45 14.22 -1.39
C LEU A 109 -2.96 12.93 -2.06
N ALA A 110 -2.35 12.01 -1.31
CA ALA A 110 -1.83 10.75 -1.87
C ALA A 110 -2.94 9.83 -2.40
N VAL A 111 -4.04 9.68 -1.64
CA VAL A 111 -5.20 8.88 -2.07
C VAL A 111 -5.90 9.54 -3.26
N SER A 112 -6.07 10.87 -3.23
CA SER A 112 -6.67 11.62 -4.35
C SER A 112 -5.84 11.51 -5.62
N ALA A 113 -4.51 11.64 -5.53
CA ALA A 113 -3.61 11.46 -6.66
C ALA A 113 -3.73 10.03 -7.23
N THR A 114 -3.78 9.01 -6.36
CA THR A 114 -3.98 7.62 -6.77
C THR A 114 -5.30 7.42 -7.50
N ALA A 115 -6.40 8.00 -7.00
CA ALA A 115 -7.71 7.95 -7.64
C ALA A 115 -7.69 8.64 -9.02
N LEU A 116 -7.08 9.82 -9.12
CA LEU A 116 -6.92 10.59 -10.37
C LEU A 116 -6.14 9.80 -11.43
N VAL A 117 -5.00 9.23 -11.07
CA VAL A 117 -4.18 8.41 -11.98
C VAL A 117 -4.97 7.19 -12.44
N THR A 118 -5.64 6.49 -11.52
CA THR A 118 -6.46 5.31 -11.82
C THR A 118 -7.58 5.65 -12.81
N ALA A 119 -8.33 6.72 -12.55
CA ALA A 119 -9.41 7.18 -13.42
C ALA A 119 -8.88 7.60 -14.80
N SER A 120 -7.74 8.28 -14.85
CA SER A 120 -7.11 8.74 -16.10
C SER A 120 -6.69 7.57 -16.98
N ILE A 121 -6.07 6.55 -16.41
CA ILE A 121 -5.68 5.32 -17.13
C ILE A 121 -6.93 4.57 -17.61
N ALA A 122 -7.96 4.46 -16.78
CA ALA A 122 -9.21 3.80 -17.15
C ALA A 122 -9.91 4.52 -18.32
N ALA A 123 -9.96 5.86 -18.27
CA ALA A 123 -10.54 6.71 -19.32
C ALA A 123 -9.75 6.61 -20.64
N ALA A 124 -8.42 6.71 -20.58
CA ALA A 124 -7.54 6.57 -21.74
C ALA A 124 -7.71 5.19 -22.40
N GLY A 125 -7.75 4.12 -21.60
CA GLY A 125 -8.00 2.76 -22.09
C GLY A 125 -9.38 2.60 -22.73
N ALA A 126 -10.41 3.26 -22.20
CA ALA A 126 -11.75 3.26 -22.79
C ALA A 126 -11.80 4.03 -24.12
N ALA A 127 -11.15 5.19 -24.20
CA ALA A 127 -11.03 5.97 -25.43
C ALA A 127 -10.30 5.21 -26.53
N ALA A 128 -9.15 4.59 -26.21
CA ALA A 128 -8.38 3.79 -27.16
C ALA A 128 -9.16 2.60 -27.72
N ARG A 129 -9.95 1.91 -26.88
CA ARG A 129 -10.84 0.83 -27.34
C ARG A 129 -11.94 1.32 -28.27
N ARG A 130 -12.54 2.48 -28.00
CA ARG A 130 -13.55 3.10 -28.86
C ARG A 130 -12.98 3.48 -30.23
N LEU A 131 -11.75 4.02 -30.25
CA LEU A 131 -11.06 4.38 -31.49
C LEU A 131 -10.70 3.16 -32.34
N ARG A 132 -10.25 2.05 -31.72
CA ARG A 132 -9.99 0.78 -32.41
C ARG A 132 -11.24 0.17 -33.04
N LYS A 133 -12.39 0.21 -32.35
CA LYS A 133 -13.67 -0.31 -32.87
C LYS A 133 -14.21 0.49 -34.08
N LYS A 134 -13.76 1.73 -34.26
CA LYS A 134 -14.15 2.60 -35.39
C LYS A 134 -13.27 2.43 -36.64
N ARG A 135 -12.15 1.69 -36.58
CA ARG A 135 -11.34 1.35 -37.76
C ARG A 135 -11.89 0.05 -38.37
N PRO A 136 -12.51 0.09 -39.57
CA PRO A 136 -13.00 -1.10 -40.27
C PRO A 136 -11.86 -2.02 -40.71
#